data_AF-A0A822DC95-F1
#
_entry.id   AF-A0A822DC95-F1
#
_cell.length_a   1.000
_cell.length_b   1.000
_cell.length_c   1.000
_cell.angle_alpha   90.00
_cell.angle_beta   90.00
_cell.angle_gamma   90.00
#
_symmetry.space_group_name_H-M   'P 1'
#
loop_
_entity.id
_entity.type
_entity.pdbx_description
1 polymer ?
#
loop_
_entity_poly.entity_id
_entity_poly.type
_entity_poly.pdbx_seq_one_letter_code
_entity_poly.pdbx_strand_id
1 'polypeptide(L)'
;TQFQEIWVSFLASINPPNSSNNENEQTTNNLTKEEILETNATQCVWIRGVTTFLLNALRLNCTGNPADMTFEHRCRNKSIPFLLTDIGGQYMQTRSTLDTSSNNLFKNIERLGTQDLLSYGQLSYDTILTSIQSNNTLPLPVN
;
A
#
# COMPACT_ATOMS: atom_id res chain seq x y z
N THR A 1 -17.35 -8.97 5.02
CA THR A 1 -17.46 -10.45 4.98
C THR A 1 -16.53 -11.04 3.94
N GLN A 2 -16.71 -10.77 2.63
CA GLN A 2 -15.87 -11.33 1.55
C GLN A 2 -14.36 -11.03 1.69
N PHE A 3 -13.98 -9.83 2.14
CA PHE A 3 -12.56 -9.50 2.42
C PHE A 3 -11.94 -10.44 3.47
N GLN A 4 -12.66 -10.71 4.57
CA GLN A 4 -12.16 -11.57 5.64
C GLN A 4 -12.08 -13.03 5.20
N GLU A 5 -13.03 -13.50 4.39
CA GLU A 5 -13.01 -14.85 3.82
C GLU A 5 -11.76 -15.07 2.96
N ILE A 6 -11.49 -14.14 2.04
CA ILE A 6 -10.31 -14.19 1.17
C ILE A 6 -9.01 -14.07 2.00
N TRP A 7 -9.01 -13.21 3.02
CA TRP A 7 -7.88 -13.06 3.94
C TRP A 7 -7.53 -14.37 4.66
N VAL A 8 -8.53 -15.07 5.18
CA VAL A 8 -8.34 -16.37 5.85
C VAL A 8 -7.81 -17.42 4.87
N SER A 9 -8.33 -17.46 3.64
CA SER A 9 -7.80 -18.35 2.59
C SER A 9 -6.33 -18.09 2.30
N PHE A 10 -5.92 -16.82 2.15
CA PHE A 10 -4.52 -16.47 1.92
C PHE A 10 -3.61 -16.89 3.07
N LEU A 11 -4.02 -16.68 4.32
CA LEU A 11 -3.23 -17.09 5.49
C LEU A 11 -3.04 -18.60 5.57
N ALA A 12 -4.10 -19.37 5.27
CA ALA A 12 -4.05 -20.83 5.22
C ALA A 12 -3.11 -21.33 4.10
N SER A 13 -3.03 -20.62 2.97
CA SER A 13 -2.16 -20.99 1.85
C SER A 13 -0.69 -20.63 2.06
N ILE A 14 -0.39 -19.55 2.80
CA ILE A 14 0.99 -19.15 3.12
C ILE A 14 1.59 -20.03 4.21
N ASN A 15 0.80 -20.37 5.23
CA ASN A 15 1.22 -21.22 6.34
C ASN A 15 0.46 -22.56 6.28
N PRO A 16 0.86 -23.49 5.40
CA PRO A 16 0.24 -24.80 5.39
C PRO A 16 0.48 -25.47 6.76
N PRO A 17 -0.54 -26.11 7.36
CA PRO A 17 -0.48 -26.68 8.70
C PRO A 17 0.61 -27.76 8.88
N ASN A 18 1.21 -28.23 7.79
CA ASN A 18 2.30 -29.21 7.79
C ASN A 18 3.70 -28.57 7.83
N SER A 19 3.82 -27.24 7.84
CA SER A 19 5.13 -26.57 7.92
C SER A 19 5.69 -26.48 9.35
N SER A 20 4.86 -26.70 10.39
CA SER A 20 5.26 -26.55 11.79
C SER A 20 5.23 -27.85 12.61
N ASN A 21 4.90 -28.98 11.99
CA ASN A 21 4.96 -30.30 12.63
C ASN A 21 5.93 -31.20 11.87
N ASN A 22 7.18 -31.25 12.35
CA ASN A 22 7.99 -32.47 12.57
C ASN A 22 9.48 -32.18 12.42
N GLU A 23 10.07 -31.55 13.45
CA GLU A 23 11.50 -31.73 13.74
C GLU A 23 11.79 -33.13 14.31
N ASN A 24 10.79 -33.98 14.56
CA ASN A 24 10.98 -35.35 15.03
C ASN A 24 10.03 -36.30 14.29
N GLU A 25 10.60 -37.09 13.37
CA GLU A 25 10.24 -38.48 13.00
C GLU A 25 10.45 -38.75 11.49
N GLN A 26 11.71 -39.04 11.14
CA GLN A 26 12.10 -40.13 10.23
C GLN A 26 11.37 -40.28 8.88
N THR A 27 10.98 -39.17 8.25
CA THR A 27 10.71 -39.12 6.80
C THR A 27 11.34 -37.86 6.19
N THR A 28 12.65 -37.72 6.36
CA THR A 28 13.51 -37.01 5.39
C THR A 28 13.53 -37.80 4.08
N ASN A 29 12.38 -37.95 3.42
CA ASN A 29 12.37 -38.27 2.01
C ASN A 29 12.68 -36.96 1.29
N ASN A 30 13.98 -36.78 1.04
CA ASN A 30 14.59 -35.93 0.03
C ASN A 30 13.56 -35.21 -0.86
N LEU A 31 13.09 -34.04 -0.43
CA LEU A 31 12.48 -33.12 -1.37
C LEU A 31 13.51 -32.88 -2.46
N THR A 32 13.16 -33.25 -3.68
CA THR A 32 14.00 -32.97 -4.84
C THR A 32 14.22 -31.46 -4.93
N LYS A 33 15.35 -31.05 -5.51
CA LYS A 33 15.62 -29.62 -5.70
C LYS A 33 14.47 -28.92 -6.44
N GLU A 34 13.86 -29.63 -7.38
CA GLU A 34 12.64 -29.23 -8.09
C GLU A 34 11.44 -28.99 -7.15
N GLU A 35 11.13 -29.89 -6.22
CA GLU A 35 10.02 -29.70 -5.27
C GLU A 35 10.24 -28.51 -4.33
N ILE A 36 11.50 -28.28 -3.92
CA ILE A 36 11.87 -27.09 -3.12
C ILE A 36 11.66 -25.81 -3.95
N LEU A 37 12.09 -25.82 -5.21
CA LEU A 37 11.90 -24.69 -6.13
C LEU A 37 10.42 -24.41 -6.40
N GLU A 38 9.61 -25.45 -6.60
CA GLU A 38 8.17 -25.34 -6.79
C GLU A 38 7.47 -24.79 -5.54
N THR A 39 7.85 -25.29 -4.36
CA THR A 39 7.32 -24.80 -3.07
C THR A 39 7.65 -23.32 -2.86
N ASN A 40 8.90 -22.93 -3.11
CA ASN A 40 9.35 -21.53 -3.00
C ASN A 40 8.65 -20.63 -4.03
N ALA A 41 8.50 -21.09 -5.27
CA ALA A 41 7.78 -20.35 -6.30
C ALA A 41 6.32 -20.13 -5.91
N THR A 42 5.68 -21.17 -5.36
CA THR A 42 4.30 -21.12 -4.87
C THR A 42 4.16 -20.12 -3.71
N GLN A 43 5.08 -20.13 -2.75
CA GLN A 43 5.11 -19.15 -1.66
C GLN A 43 5.27 -17.71 -2.15
N CYS A 44 6.17 -17.47 -3.11
CA CYS A 44 6.34 -16.16 -3.73
C CYS A 44 5.05 -15.65 -4.40
N VAL A 45 4.31 -16.53 -5.07
CA VAL A 45 3.01 -16.20 -5.67
C VAL A 45 2.00 -15.82 -4.60
N TRP A 46 1.92 -16.58 -3.50
CA TRP A 46 1.02 -16.27 -2.39
C TRP A 46 1.34 -14.93 -1.73
N ILE A 47 2.62 -14.64 -1.46
CA ILE A 47 3.07 -13.35 -0.90
C ILE A 47 2.69 -12.20 -1.84
N ARG A 48 2.89 -12.37 -3.15
CA ARG A 48 2.48 -11.38 -4.16
C ARG A 48 0.96 -11.19 -4.18
N GLY A 49 0.21 -12.26 -4.05
CA GLY A 49 -1.26 -12.24 -3.93
C GLY A 49 -1.73 -11.44 -2.72
N VAL A 50 -1.17 -11.72 -1.54
CA VAL A 50 -1.47 -10.97 -0.30
C VAL A 50 -1.10 -9.50 -0.41
N THR A 51 0.08 -9.20 -0.94
CA THR A 51 0.52 -7.81 -1.11
C THR A 51 -0.46 -7.04 -2.00
N THR A 52 -0.88 -7.65 -3.11
CA THR A 52 -1.86 -7.05 -4.04
C THR A 52 -3.24 -6.90 -3.40
N PHE A 53 -3.67 -7.91 -2.63
CA PHE A 53 -4.94 -7.91 -1.91
C PHE A 53 -5.00 -6.79 -0.87
N LEU A 54 -3.95 -6.62 -0.07
CA LEU A 54 -3.83 -5.54 0.91
C LEU A 54 -3.73 -4.16 0.23
N LEU A 55 -2.98 -4.05 -0.87
CA LEU A 55 -2.92 -2.83 -1.67
C LEU A 55 -4.32 -2.44 -2.19
N ASN A 56 -5.14 -3.39 -2.63
CA ASN A 56 -6.50 -3.12 -3.07
C ASN A 56 -7.41 -2.57 -1.95
N ALA A 57 -7.10 -2.86 -0.69
CA ALA A 57 -7.78 -2.26 0.46
C ALA A 57 -7.37 -0.79 0.68
N LEU A 58 -6.23 -0.35 0.15
CA LEU A 58 -5.71 1.03 0.24
C LEU A 58 -6.17 1.93 -0.93
N ARG A 59 -7.11 1.47 -1.76
CA ARG A 59 -7.68 2.27 -2.86
C ARG A 59 -8.59 3.38 -2.31
N LEU A 60 -8.50 4.55 -2.93
CA LEU A 60 -8.99 5.83 -2.41
C LEU A 60 -10.50 6.02 -2.58
N ASN A 61 -11.04 5.73 -3.76
CA ASN A 61 -12.40 6.14 -4.11
C ASN A 61 -13.41 5.02 -3.87
N CYS A 62 -13.02 3.77 -4.14
CA CYS A 62 -13.85 2.59 -3.87
C CYS A 62 -12.99 1.41 -3.40
N THR A 63 -12.95 1.18 -2.08
CA THR A 63 -12.25 0.03 -1.49
C THR A 63 -12.71 -1.27 -2.16
N GLY A 64 -11.78 -2.05 -2.70
CA GLY A 64 -12.07 -3.32 -3.36
C GLY A 64 -12.67 -3.24 -4.77
N ASN A 65 -12.84 -2.04 -5.36
CA ASN A 65 -13.26 -1.92 -6.75
C ASN A 65 -12.04 -2.03 -7.70
N PRO A 66 -11.95 -3.09 -8.52
CA PRO A 66 -10.83 -3.27 -9.44
C PRO A 66 -10.76 -2.18 -10.52
N ALA A 67 -11.88 -1.50 -10.83
CA ALA A 67 -11.94 -0.42 -11.81
C ALA A 67 -11.28 0.88 -11.33
N ASP A 68 -11.16 1.10 -10.01
CA ASP A 68 -10.44 2.24 -9.46
C ASP A 68 -8.94 1.90 -9.36
N MET A 69 -8.16 2.30 -10.37
CA MET A 69 -6.73 2.01 -10.44
C MET A 69 -5.88 2.97 -9.60
N THR A 70 -6.50 3.94 -8.91
CA THR A 70 -5.76 5.01 -8.24
C THR A 70 -5.55 4.71 -6.76
N PHE A 71 -4.28 4.84 -6.33
CA PHE A 71 -3.89 4.68 -4.94
C PHE A 71 -3.78 6.04 -4.25
N GLU A 72 -4.14 6.09 -2.96
CA GLU A 72 -4.00 7.29 -2.13
C GLU A 72 -2.56 7.80 -2.11
N HIS A 73 -2.35 9.03 -2.55
CA HIS A 73 -1.05 9.69 -2.41
C HIS A 73 -1.04 10.67 -1.26
N ARG A 74 -0.01 10.60 -0.43
CA ARG A 74 0.33 11.65 0.52
C ARG A 74 1.72 12.17 0.18
N CYS A 75 1.76 13.35 -0.44
CA CYS A 75 3.00 14.00 -0.83
C CYS A 75 3.88 14.26 0.41
N ARG A 76 5.19 14.05 0.27
CA ARG A 76 6.16 14.37 1.35
C ARG A 76 6.59 15.84 1.31
N ASN A 77 6.37 16.51 0.19
CA ASN A 77 6.77 17.90 0.03
C ASN A 77 5.85 18.77 0.89
N LYS A 78 6.46 19.60 1.73
CA LYS A 78 5.72 20.57 2.54
C LYS A 78 5.14 21.66 1.65
N SER A 79 4.07 22.29 2.14
CA SER A 79 3.52 23.49 1.52
C SER A 79 4.62 24.53 1.33
N ILE A 80 4.74 25.09 0.12
CA ILE A 80 5.71 26.12 -0.19
C ILE A 80 5.22 27.44 0.45
N PRO A 81 5.94 28.03 1.44
CA PRO A 81 5.43 29.17 2.20
C PRO A 81 5.09 30.39 1.35
N PHE A 82 5.83 30.60 0.25
CA PHE A 82 5.55 31.66 -0.72
C PHE A 82 4.11 31.64 -1.24
N LEU A 83 3.52 30.45 -1.44
CA LEU A 83 2.17 30.29 -1.96
C LEU A 83 1.08 30.80 -1.00
N LEU A 84 1.43 31.01 0.27
CA LEU A 84 0.54 31.54 1.30
C LEU A 84 0.50 33.08 1.31
N THR A 85 1.34 33.74 0.52
CA THR A 85 1.36 35.21 0.37
C THR A 85 0.38 35.67 -0.71
N ASP A 86 -0.04 36.94 -0.68
CA ASP A 86 -0.94 37.50 -1.72
C ASP A 86 -0.36 37.37 -3.13
N ILE A 87 0.96 37.60 -3.27
CA ILE A 87 1.69 37.44 -4.54
C ILE A 87 1.71 35.97 -4.96
N GLY A 88 1.93 35.05 -4.02
CA GLY A 88 1.87 33.61 -4.27
C GLY A 88 0.47 33.13 -4.66
N GLY A 89 -0.58 33.72 -4.08
CA GLY A 89 -1.97 33.46 -4.44
C GLY A 89 -2.28 33.89 -5.88
N GLN A 90 -1.83 35.08 -6.29
CA GLN A 90 -1.95 35.54 -7.68
C GLN A 90 -1.17 34.63 -8.66
N TYR A 91 0.01 34.15 -8.26
CA TYR A 91 0.77 33.17 -9.03
C TYR A 91 0.01 31.85 -9.18
N MET A 92 -0.62 31.34 -8.11
CA MET A 92 -1.46 30.13 -8.16
C MET A 92 -2.68 30.29 -9.06
N GLN A 93 -3.37 31.42 -8.96
CA GLN A 93 -4.50 31.72 -9.81
C GLN A 93 -4.09 31.76 -11.29
N THR A 94 -3.01 32.47 -11.61
CA THR A 94 -2.47 32.54 -12.98
C THR A 94 -2.04 31.16 -13.48
N ARG A 95 -1.33 30.38 -12.65
CA ARG A 95 -0.90 29.03 -13.01
C ARG A 95 -2.07 28.08 -13.24
N SER A 96 -3.12 28.16 -12.41
CA SER A 96 -4.31 27.31 -12.57
C SER A 96 -5.03 27.53 -13.90
N THR A 97 -4.90 28.73 -14.50
CA THR A 97 -5.44 29.02 -15.84
C THR A 97 -4.58 28.47 -16.98
N LEU A 98 -3.30 28.21 -16.73
CA LEU A 98 -2.36 27.62 -17.68
C LEU A 98 -2.38 26.08 -17.64
N ASP A 99 -2.59 25.51 -16.45
CA ASP A 99 -2.53 24.07 -16.17
C ASP A 99 -3.93 23.51 -15.85
N THR A 100 -4.79 23.31 -16.85
CA THR A 100 -6.01 22.50 -16.67
C THR A 100 -5.72 20.99 -16.47
N SER A 101 -4.46 20.55 -16.60
CA SER A 101 -4.05 19.13 -16.53
C SER A 101 -3.00 18.80 -15.47
N SER A 102 -2.47 19.78 -14.73
CA SER A 102 -1.24 19.63 -13.94
C SER A 102 -1.44 20.13 -12.50
N ASN A 103 -2.18 19.33 -11.71
CA ASN A 103 -2.16 19.40 -10.23
C ASN A 103 -0.82 18.86 -9.66
N ASN A 104 0.30 19.19 -10.29
CA ASN A 104 1.61 18.58 -10.07
C ASN A 104 2.43 19.31 -8.98
N LEU A 105 1.94 20.45 -8.49
CA LEU A 105 2.67 21.25 -7.49
C LEU A 105 2.91 20.49 -6.18
N PHE A 106 1.98 19.59 -5.84
CA PHE A 106 1.99 18.79 -4.62
C PHE A 106 2.02 17.29 -4.95
N LYS A 107 2.76 16.91 -6.00
CA LYS A 107 3.09 15.52 -6.29
C LYS A 107 4.58 15.29 -6.09
N ASN A 108 4.90 14.12 -5.53
CA ASN A 108 6.29 13.65 -5.53
C ASN A 108 6.76 13.46 -6.98
N ILE A 109 8.02 13.79 -7.28
CA ILE A 109 8.59 13.66 -8.64
C ILE A 109 8.47 12.20 -9.12
N GLU A 110 8.61 11.23 -8.23
CA GLU A 110 8.47 9.81 -8.55
C GLU A 110 7.09 9.46 -9.13
N ARG A 111 6.03 10.21 -8.80
CA ARG A 111 4.67 10.01 -9.35
C ARG A 111 4.44 10.59 -10.73
N LEU A 112 5.30 11.52 -11.17
CA LEU A 112 5.19 12.07 -12.53
C LEU A 112 5.47 10.99 -13.58
N GLY A 113 6.33 10.02 -13.26
CA GLY A 113 6.63 8.88 -14.12
C GLY A 113 5.62 7.73 -14.05
N THR A 114 4.88 7.58 -12.94
CA THR A 114 3.97 6.44 -12.74
C THR A 114 2.51 6.73 -13.10
N GLN A 115 2.18 7.95 -13.53
CA GLN A 115 0.81 8.32 -13.93
C GLN A 115 -0.25 7.95 -12.87
N ASP A 116 0.05 8.27 -11.61
CA ASP A 116 -0.83 7.98 -10.47
C ASP A 116 -1.02 6.48 -10.10
N LEU A 117 -0.26 5.58 -10.75
CA LEU A 117 -0.07 4.20 -10.30
C LEU A 117 0.84 4.12 -9.06
N LEU A 118 0.83 2.96 -8.40
CA LEU A 118 1.62 2.66 -7.21
C LEU A 118 3.10 3.02 -7.44
N SER A 119 3.60 3.94 -6.64
CA SER A 119 5.02 4.33 -6.65
C SER A 119 5.61 4.20 -5.24
N TYR A 120 6.93 4.11 -5.16
CA TYR A 120 7.61 4.35 -3.90
C TYR A 120 7.26 5.75 -3.37
N GLY A 121 7.16 5.87 -2.04
CA GLY A 121 6.74 7.12 -1.41
C GLY A 121 5.25 7.43 -1.58
N GLN A 122 4.40 6.40 -1.71
CA GLN A 122 2.96 6.52 -1.78
C GLN A 122 2.37 7.28 -0.56
N LEU A 123 2.86 6.93 0.63
CA LEU A 123 2.55 7.57 1.91
C LEU A 123 3.81 8.25 2.47
N SER A 124 3.68 9.49 2.94
CA SER A 124 4.77 10.20 3.60
C SER A 124 4.90 9.79 5.07
N TYR A 125 6.14 9.77 5.57
CA TYR A 125 6.43 9.45 6.98
C TYR A 125 5.70 10.37 7.97
N ASP A 126 5.63 11.66 7.66
CA ASP A 126 4.91 12.65 8.48
C ASP A 126 3.42 12.30 8.64
N THR A 127 2.79 11.79 7.57
CA THR A 127 1.40 11.33 7.62
C THR A 127 1.25 10.09 8.50
N ILE A 128 2.18 9.14 8.38
CA ILE A 128 2.19 7.91 9.19
C ILE A 128 2.35 8.26 10.68
N LEU A 129 3.32 9.12 11.01
CA LEU A 129 3.54 9.57 12.38
C LEU A 129 2.32 10.27 12.97
N THR A 130 1.74 11.20 12.23
CA THR A 130 0.54 11.93 12.67
C THR A 130 -0.63 10.97 12.91
N SER A 131 -0.81 9.99 12.03
CA SER A 131 -1.85 8.96 12.17
C SER A 131 -1.63 8.10 13.42
N ILE A 132 -0.40 7.64 13.67
CA ILE A 132 -0.05 6.86 14.87
C ILE A 132 -0.29 7.68 16.14
N GLN A 133 0.15 8.94 16.16
CA GLN A 133 -0.04 9.83 17.31
C GLN A 133 -1.52 10.08 17.58
N SER A 134 -2.33 10.33 16.55
CA SER A 134 -3.78 10.54 16.70
C SER A 134 -4.52 9.29 17.19
N ASN A 135 -4.16 8.09 16.69
CA ASN A 135 -4.78 6.83 17.13
C ASN A 135 -4.42 6.46 18.58
N ASN A 136 -3.27 6.89 19.07
CA ASN A 136 -2.88 6.70 20.47
C ASN A 136 -3.54 7.70 21.44
N THR A 137 -4.30 8.69 20.95
CA THR A 137 -5.03 9.65 21.80
C THR A 137 -6.51 9.34 22.00
N LEU A 138 -7.05 8.36 21.28
CA LEU A 138 -8.39 7.84 21.55
C LEU A 138 -8.29 6.74 22.61
N PRO A 139 -8.85 6.90 23.82
CA PRO A 139 -9.01 5.77 24.71
C PRO A 139 -9.85 4.71 23.98
N LEU A 140 -9.39 3.46 24.02
CA LEU A 140 -10.20 2.31 23.59
C LEU A 140 -11.60 2.47 24.18
N PRO A 141 -12.68 2.33 23.38
CA PRO A 141 -14.02 2.35 23.93
C PRO A 141 -14.08 1.29 25.04
N VAL A 142 -14.36 1.74 26.25
CA VAL A 142 -14.60 0.86 27.39
C VAL A 142 -15.94 0.16 27.11
N ASN A 143 -15.84 -1.10 26.68
CA ASN A 143 -16.89 -2.12 26.51
C ASN A 143 -18.30 -1.64 26.14
#